data_AF-A0A7Y3A903-F1
#
_entry.id   AF-A0A7Y3A903-F1
#
_cell.length_a   1.000
_cell.length_b   1.000
_cell.length_c   1.000
_cell.angle_alpha   90.00
_cell.angle_beta   90.00
_cell.angle_gamma   90.00
#
_symmetry.space_group_name_H-M   'P 1'
#
loop_
_entity.id
_entity.type
_entity.pdbx_description
1 polymer ?
#
loop_
_entity_poly.entity_id
_entity_poly.type
_entity_poly.pdbx_seq_one_letter_code
_entity_poly.pdbx_strand_id
1 'polypeptide(L)'
;MDLNPESLDRHPFRIRKRGYDIMQVRKLLREVGEEMRARQRARDGLAADSDPRARAEREAEEVLARAEARADEIVIQSRQRSSRTALAGSLPEQIVEDARIEAARLIDEAEATARERSTAVLAEAQIRLDRLIDRERDVVARLRLAEQRLRELSADEIVAGGRDLRSSRPEPRSDDGVIEFGAVEVGSGDSLAAFMKAAVRDEIEATSSGS
;
A
#
# COMPACT_ATOMS: atom_id res chain seq x y z
N MET A 1 89.80 -33.04 -8.24
CA MET A 1 89.44 -34.38 -8.77
C MET A 1 87.94 -34.46 -8.65
N ASP A 2 87.23 -34.36 -9.76
CA ASP A 2 85.78 -34.21 -9.74
C ASP A 2 85.13 -35.59 -9.83
N LEU A 3 84.62 -36.07 -8.69
CA LEU A 3 83.78 -37.25 -8.65
C LEU A 3 82.41 -36.90 -9.27
N ASN A 4 82.10 -37.51 -10.42
CA ASN A 4 80.78 -37.40 -11.05
C ASN A 4 79.93 -38.62 -10.62
N PRO A 5 78.67 -38.46 -10.22
CA PRO A 5 77.78 -39.58 -9.92
C PRO A 5 77.74 -40.68 -11.01
N GLU A 6 77.87 -40.33 -12.30
CA GLU A 6 77.93 -41.33 -13.38
C GLU A 6 79.22 -42.15 -13.38
N SER A 7 80.31 -41.59 -12.87
CA SER A 7 81.62 -42.25 -12.77
C SER A 7 81.67 -43.27 -11.63
N LEU A 8 80.85 -43.10 -10.59
CA LEU A 8 80.74 -44.03 -9.46
C LEU A 8 80.05 -45.34 -9.86
N ASP A 9 78.98 -45.24 -10.66
CA ASP A 9 78.20 -46.42 -11.12
C ASP A 9 79.01 -47.33 -12.06
N ARG A 10 79.96 -46.76 -12.81
CA ARG A 10 80.77 -47.47 -13.82
C ARG A 10 82.19 -47.82 -13.35
N HIS A 11 82.51 -47.61 -12.07
CA HIS A 11 83.87 -47.80 -11.58
C HIS A 11 84.30 -49.28 -11.64
N PRO A 12 85.44 -49.63 -12.27
CA PRO A 12 85.89 -51.01 -12.38
C PRO A 12 86.53 -51.51 -11.07
N PHE A 13 86.12 -52.69 -10.60
CA PHE A 13 86.72 -53.34 -9.42
C PHE A 13 87.66 -54.48 -9.81
N ARG A 14 88.84 -54.54 -9.19
CA ARG A 14 89.73 -55.71 -9.28
C ARG A 14 89.39 -56.72 -8.18
N ILE A 15 89.09 -57.96 -8.56
CA ILE A 15 88.74 -59.05 -7.63
C ILE A 15 90.01 -59.50 -6.86
N ARG A 16 89.92 -59.64 -5.53
CA ARG A 16 91.01 -60.12 -4.66
C ARG A 16 90.51 -61.22 -3.72
N LYS A 17 91.39 -62.16 -3.32
CA LYS A 17 91.06 -63.36 -2.50
C LYS A 17 90.42 -63.08 -1.13
N ARG A 18 90.49 -61.85 -0.61
CA ARG A 18 89.84 -61.38 0.63
C ARG A 18 89.24 -59.98 0.45
N GLY A 19 88.60 -59.74 -0.69
CA GLY A 19 87.98 -58.44 -1.02
C GLY A 19 86.62 -58.25 -0.37
N TYR A 20 86.12 -57.01 -0.40
CA TYR A 20 84.72 -56.70 -0.08
C TYR A 20 83.76 -57.40 -1.04
N ASP A 21 82.54 -57.69 -0.57
CA ASP A 21 81.47 -58.19 -1.42
C ASP A 21 81.11 -57.14 -2.48
N ILE A 22 81.36 -57.47 -3.74
CA ILE A 22 81.17 -56.58 -4.88
C ILE A 22 79.70 -56.16 -5.02
N MET A 23 78.75 -57.03 -4.65
CA MET A 23 77.33 -56.68 -4.74
C MET A 23 76.95 -55.63 -3.70
N GLN A 24 77.46 -55.75 -2.47
CA GLN A 24 77.25 -54.75 -1.42
C GLN A 24 77.92 -53.41 -1.76
N VAL A 25 79.16 -53.45 -2.27
CA VAL A 25 79.87 -52.24 -2.71
C VAL A 25 79.13 -51.54 -3.84
N ARG A 26 78.61 -52.28 -4.83
CA ARG A 26 77.82 -51.70 -5.93
C ARG A 26 76.51 -51.08 -5.43
N LYS A 27 75.84 -51.71 -4.48
CA LYS A 27 74.62 -51.16 -3.86
C LYS A 27 74.92 -49.83 -3.16
N LEU A 28 75.96 -49.79 -2.33
CA LEU A 28 76.36 -48.59 -1.59
C LEU A 28 76.73 -47.44 -2.55
N LEU A 29 77.48 -47.73 -3.62
CA LEU A 29 77.88 -46.69 -4.58
C LEU A 29 76.69 -46.12 -5.37
N ARG A 30 75.65 -46.91 -5.60
CA ARG A 30 74.40 -46.43 -6.20
C ARG A 30 73.68 -45.45 -5.27
N GLU A 31 73.57 -45.78 -3.98
CA GLU A 31 72.99 -44.91 -2.95
C GLU A 31 73.77 -43.59 -2.85
N VAL A 32 75.10 -43.65 -2.83
CA VAL A 32 75.98 -42.46 -2.85
C VAL A 32 75.78 -41.65 -4.14
N GLY A 33 75.65 -42.30 -5.30
CA GLY A 33 75.40 -41.62 -6.57
C GLY A 33 74.06 -40.88 -6.60
N GLU A 34 73.00 -41.49 -6.06
CA GLU A 34 71.68 -40.87 -5.92
C GLU A 34 71.73 -39.65 -4.99
N GLU A 35 72.42 -39.75 -3.86
CA GLU A 35 72.60 -38.65 -2.92
C GLU A 35 73.41 -37.50 -3.54
N MET A 36 74.46 -37.81 -4.32
CA MET A 36 75.23 -36.82 -5.07
C MET A 36 74.36 -36.08 -6.10
N ARG A 37 73.51 -36.80 -6.86
CA ARG A 37 72.56 -36.17 -7.79
C ARG A 37 71.54 -35.30 -7.07
N ALA A 38 71.07 -35.71 -5.88
CA ALA A 38 70.15 -34.91 -5.07
C ALA A 38 70.81 -33.62 -4.57
N ARG A 39 72.05 -33.72 -4.05
CA ARG A 39 72.83 -32.56 -3.61
C ARG A 39 73.21 -31.63 -4.76
N GLN A 40 73.48 -32.18 -5.96
CA GLN A 40 73.74 -31.39 -7.15
C GLN A 40 72.50 -30.60 -7.59
N ARG A 41 71.32 -31.24 -7.67
CA ARG A 41 70.05 -30.54 -7.95
C ARG A 41 69.74 -29.44 -6.94
N ALA A 42 70.01 -29.67 -5.65
CA ALA A 42 69.82 -28.65 -4.62
C ALA A 42 70.80 -27.47 -4.79
N ARG A 43 72.07 -27.74 -5.15
CA ARG A 43 73.04 -26.68 -5.49
C ARG A 43 72.64 -25.91 -6.73
N ASP A 44 72.19 -26.59 -7.78
CA ASP A 44 71.77 -25.95 -9.02
C ASP A 44 70.50 -25.10 -8.81
N GLY A 45 69.56 -25.58 -7.97
CA GLY A 45 68.40 -24.80 -7.53
C GLY A 45 68.80 -23.56 -6.71
N LEU A 46 69.74 -23.70 -5.77
CA LEU A 46 70.30 -22.57 -4.99
C LEU A 46 71.11 -21.60 -5.87
N ALA A 47 71.72 -22.07 -6.95
CA ALA A 47 72.43 -21.23 -7.92
C ALA A 47 71.46 -20.48 -8.85
N ALA A 48 70.34 -21.10 -9.23
CA ALA A 48 69.25 -20.42 -9.92
C ALA A 48 68.59 -19.36 -9.03
N ASP A 49 68.54 -19.60 -7.72
CA ASP A 49 68.11 -18.60 -6.74
C ASP A 49 69.18 -17.57 -6.43
N SER A 50 70.46 -17.73 -6.79
CA SER A 50 71.48 -16.70 -6.57
C SER A 50 71.66 -15.75 -7.77
N ASP A 51 71.03 -16.04 -8.91
CA ASP A 51 70.98 -15.15 -10.07
C ASP A 51 69.92 -14.04 -9.87
N PRO A 52 70.33 -12.77 -9.73
CA PRO A 52 69.39 -11.66 -9.56
C PRO A 52 68.46 -11.46 -10.76
N ARG A 53 68.83 -11.89 -11.97
CA ARG A 53 67.94 -11.81 -13.13
C ARG A 53 66.78 -12.80 -13.03
N ALA A 54 67.07 -14.05 -12.68
CA ALA A 54 66.04 -15.09 -12.51
C ALA A 54 65.08 -14.80 -11.35
N ARG A 55 65.51 -14.04 -10.33
CA ARG A 55 64.59 -13.51 -9.29
C ARG A 55 63.72 -12.39 -9.83
N ALA A 56 64.32 -11.42 -10.52
CA ALA A 56 63.59 -10.27 -11.07
C ALA A 56 62.53 -10.70 -12.08
N GLU A 57 62.79 -11.72 -12.89
CA GLU A 57 61.81 -12.29 -13.83
C GLU A 57 60.63 -12.94 -13.09
N ARG A 58 60.90 -13.75 -12.07
CA ARG A 58 59.84 -14.36 -11.23
C ARG A 58 59.01 -13.30 -10.49
N GLU A 59 59.65 -12.29 -9.94
CA GLU A 59 58.94 -11.17 -9.28
C GLU A 59 58.09 -10.39 -10.29
N ALA A 60 58.57 -10.17 -11.51
CA ALA A 60 57.81 -9.50 -12.56
C ALA A 60 56.58 -10.32 -13.00
N GLU A 61 56.73 -11.65 -13.16
CA GLU A 61 55.62 -12.56 -13.45
C GLU A 61 54.59 -12.58 -12.32
N GLU A 62 55.02 -12.62 -11.06
CA GLU A 62 54.11 -12.56 -9.93
C GLU A 62 53.35 -11.23 -9.84
N VAL A 63 54.03 -10.11 -10.14
CA VAL A 63 53.39 -8.78 -10.17
C VAL A 63 52.38 -8.71 -11.30
N LEU A 64 52.70 -9.24 -12.48
CA LEU A 64 51.77 -9.33 -13.61
C LEU A 64 50.54 -10.17 -13.25
N ALA A 65 50.73 -11.36 -12.69
CA ALA A 65 49.64 -12.23 -12.29
C ALA A 65 48.72 -11.59 -11.23
N ARG A 66 49.31 -10.88 -10.25
CA ARG A 66 48.53 -10.12 -9.25
C ARG A 66 47.78 -8.94 -9.89
N ALA A 67 48.39 -8.25 -10.85
CA ALA A 67 47.76 -7.15 -11.55
C ALA A 67 46.58 -7.62 -12.41
N GLU A 68 46.73 -8.74 -13.12
CA GLU A 68 45.66 -9.39 -13.90
C GLU A 68 44.51 -9.83 -13.00
N ALA A 69 44.80 -10.54 -11.90
CA ALA A 69 43.78 -10.96 -10.94
C ALA A 69 43.01 -9.75 -10.36
N ARG A 70 43.70 -8.64 -10.09
CA ARG A 70 43.07 -7.41 -9.61
C ARG A 70 42.23 -6.73 -10.69
N ALA A 71 42.67 -6.74 -11.94
CA ALA A 71 41.91 -6.21 -13.06
C ALA A 71 40.60 -6.99 -13.26
N ASP A 72 40.66 -8.32 -13.20
CA ASP A 72 39.47 -9.18 -13.28
C ASP A 72 38.49 -8.89 -12.14
N GLU A 73 38.99 -8.74 -10.91
CA GLU A 73 38.16 -8.37 -9.77
C GLU A 73 37.45 -7.02 -9.98
N ILE A 74 38.17 -6.02 -10.51
CA ILE A 74 37.61 -4.70 -10.84
C ILE A 74 36.52 -4.82 -11.90
N VAL A 75 36.73 -5.63 -12.94
CA VAL A 75 35.73 -5.85 -14.01
C VAL A 75 34.47 -6.51 -13.44
N ILE A 76 34.63 -7.53 -12.59
CA ILE A 76 33.51 -8.21 -11.93
C ILE A 76 32.73 -7.24 -11.05
N GLN A 77 33.42 -6.47 -10.20
CA GLN A 77 32.79 -5.48 -9.32
C GLN A 77 32.08 -4.37 -10.12
N SER A 78 32.66 -3.93 -11.23
CA SER A 78 32.06 -2.93 -12.13
C SER A 78 30.76 -3.45 -12.77
N ARG A 79 30.76 -4.70 -13.27
CA ARG A 79 29.55 -5.33 -13.82
C ARG A 79 28.45 -5.49 -12.76
N GLN A 80 28.80 -5.89 -11.54
CA GLN A 80 27.86 -5.99 -10.43
C GLN A 80 27.26 -4.65 -10.05
N ARG A 81 28.07 -3.57 -10.01
CA ARG A 81 27.58 -2.21 -9.77
C ARG A 81 26.63 -1.76 -10.87
N SER A 82 27.00 -1.97 -12.14
CA SER A 82 26.16 -1.62 -13.30
C SER A 82 24.80 -2.31 -13.25
N SER A 83 24.77 -3.61 -12.96
CA SER A 83 23.53 -4.39 -12.77
C SER A 83 22.67 -3.85 -11.61
N ARG A 84 23.29 -3.52 -10.47
CA ARG A 84 22.58 -2.90 -9.33
C ARG A 84 21.99 -1.53 -9.68
N THR A 85 22.70 -0.69 -10.44
CA THR A 85 22.16 0.60 -10.90
C THR A 85 21.02 0.43 -11.89
N ALA A 86 21.06 -0.57 -12.79
CA ALA A 86 19.97 -0.86 -13.70
C ALA A 86 18.69 -1.26 -12.94
N LEU A 87 18.83 -2.13 -11.93
CA LEU A 87 17.72 -2.51 -11.04
C LEU A 87 17.21 -1.33 -10.19
N ALA A 88 18.11 -0.47 -9.71
CA ALA A 88 17.74 0.73 -8.98
C ALA A 88 17.01 1.76 -9.87
N GLY A 89 17.25 1.75 -11.18
CA GLY A 89 16.52 2.58 -12.14
C GLY A 89 15.06 2.18 -12.33
N SER A 90 14.75 0.87 -12.30
CA SER A 90 13.39 0.36 -12.53
C SER A 90 12.50 0.33 -11.28
N LEU A 91 13.09 0.32 -10.09
CA LEU A 91 12.37 0.25 -8.81
C LEU A 91 11.43 1.46 -8.56
N PRO A 92 11.85 2.72 -8.78
CA PRO A 92 10.96 3.87 -8.60
C PRO A 92 9.76 3.85 -9.54
N GLU A 93 9.95 3.44 -10.79
CA GLU A 93 8.86 3.33 -11.77
C GLU A 93 7.83 2.27 -11.35
N GLN A 94 8.30 1.12 -10.85
CA GLN A 94 7.42 0.08 -10.29
C GLN A 94 6.64 0.58 -9.08
N ILE A 95 7.31 1.25 -8.13
CA ILE A 95 6.64 1.80 -6.94
C ILE A 95 5.57 2.82 -7.31
N VAL A 96 5.83 3.69 -8.30
CA VAL A 96 4.85 4.66 -8.78
C VAL A 96 3.66 3.97 -9.45
N GLU A 97 3.91 2.93 -10.24
CA GLU A 97 2.84 2.18 -10.91
C GLU A 97 1.98 1.40 -9.92
N ASP A 98 2.59 0.73 -8.95
CA ASP A 98 1.89 0.03 -7.86
C ASP A 98 1.04 1.02 -7.04
N ALA A 99 1.59 2.19 -6.72
CA ALA A 99 0.85 3.24 -6.02
C ALA A 99 -0.34 3.78 -6.83
N ARG A 100 -0.22 3.87 -8.17
CA ARG A 100 -1.34 4.27 -9.04
C ARG A 100 -2.44 3.22 -9.06
N ILE A 101 -2.08 1.94 -9.14
CA ILE A 101 -3.04 0.83 -9.12
C ILE A 101 -3.80 0.82 -7.79
N GLU A 102 -3.09 0.94 -6.67
CA GLU A 102 -3.74 0.95 -5.35
C GLU A 102 -4.60 2.20 -5.15
N ALA A 103 -4.16 3.37 -5.61
CA ALA A 103 -4.97 4.58 -5.56
C ALA A 103 -6.28 4.44 -6.37
N ALA A 104 -6.23 3.85 -7.57
CA ALA A 104 -7.42 3.57 -8.37
C ALA A 104 -8.37 2.60 -7.64
N ARG A 105 -7.82 1.53 -7.06
CA ARG A 105 -8.59 0.55 -6.27
C ARG A 105 -9.33 1.21 -5.10
N LEU A 106 -8.65 2.09 -4.36
CA LEU A 106 -9.25 2.81 -3.23
C LEU A 106 -10.34 3.80 -3.68
N ILE A 107 -10.17 4.46 -4.83
CA ILE A 107 -11.20 5.33 -5.40
C ILE A 107 -12.44 4.51 -5.76
N ASP A 108 -12.27 3.37 -6.43
CA ASP A 108 -13.38 2.49 -6.81
C ASP A 108 -14.14 1.96 -5.57
N GLU A 109 -13.42 1.56 -4.51
CA GLU A 109 -14.02 1.14 -3.24
C GLU A 109 -14.79 2.28 -2.55
N ALA A 110 -14.22 3.50 -2.56
CA ALA A 110 -14.86 4.68 -2.00
C ALA A 110 -16.13 5.06 -2.79
N GLU A 111 -16.09 5.01 -4.12
CA GLU A 111 -17.25 5.25 -4.97
C GLU A 111 -18.36 4.22 -4.75
N ALA A 112 -18.01 2.93 -4.66
CA ALA A 112 -18.97 1.87 -4.38
C ALA A 112 -19.67 2.11 -3.04
N THR A 113 -18.88 2.42 -2.00
CA THR A 113 -19.40 2.72 -0.66
C THR A 113 -20.28 3.97 -0.65
N ALA A 114 -19.87 5.02 -1.36
CA ALA A 114 -20.65 6.25 -1.48
C ALA A 114 -22.00 6.02 -2.18
N ARG A 115 -22.00 5.23 -3.26
CA ARG A 115 -23.23 4.85 -3.97
C ARG A 115 -24.17 4.04 -3.08
N GLU A 116 -23.67 3.04 -2.35
CA GLU A 116 -24.46 2.24 -1.42
C GLU A 116 -25.07 3.07 -0.29
N ARG A 117 -24.29 3.99 0.29
CA ARG A 117 -24.80 4.91 1.31
C ARG A 117 -25.85 5.87 0.73
N SER A 118 -25.60 6.39 -0.47
CA SER A 118 -26.56 7.28 -1.14
C SER A 118 -27.88 6.59 -1.41
N THR A 119 -27.87 5.33 -1.88
CA THR A 119 -29.12 4.59 -2.12
C THR A 119 -29.85 4.29 -0.82
N ALA A 120 -29.12 3.93 0.25
CA ALA A 120 -29.72 3.72 1.58
C ALA A 120 -30.38 4.99 2.13
N VAL A 121 -29.69 6.14 2.06
CA VAL A 121 -30.23 7.43 2.52
C VAL A 121 -31.46 7.85 1.70
N LEU A 122 -31.40 7.69 0.37
CA LEU A 122 -32.55 8.00 -0.49
C LEU A 122 -33.75 7.10 -0.20
N ALA A 123 -33.52 5.80 0.04
CA ALA A 123 -34.59 4.87 0.42
C ALA A 123 -35.21 5.25 1.77
N GLU A 124 -34.39 5.59 2.78
CA GLU A 124 -34.89 6.04 4.08
C GLU A 124 -35.68 7.35 3.98
N ALA A 125 -35.15 8.31 3.21
CA ALA A 125 -35.83 9.58 2.95
C ALA A 125 -37.18 9.36 2.25
N GLN A 126 -37.24 8.46 1.27
CA GLN A 126 -38.48 8.10 0.59
C GLN A 126 -39.50 7.50 1.56
N ILE A 127 -39.09 6.55 2.40
CA ILE A 127 -39.97 5.96 3.43
C ILE A 127 -40.50 7.03 4.39
N ARG A 128 -39.64 7.97 4.80
CA ARG A 128 -40.04 9.08 5.68
C ARG A 128 -41.04 10.01 4.99
N LEU A 129 -40.82 10.31 3.71
CA LEU A 129 -41.72 11.12 2.89
C LEU A 129 -43.09 10.44 2.73
N ASP A 130 -43.12 9.16 2.39
CA ASP A 130 -44.36 8.40 2.24
C ASP A 130 -45.19 8.41 3.53
N ARG A 131 -44.53 8.23 4.69
CA ARG A 131 -45.19 8.34 6.01
C ARG A 131 -45.76 9.73 6.28
N LEU A 132 -45.13 10.80 5.82
CA LEU A 132 -45.66 12.16 5.96
C LEU A 132 -46.88 12.36 5.06
N ILE A 133 -46.83 11.89 3.82
CA ILE A 133 -47.97 11.95 2.88
C ILE A 133 -49.16 11.19 3.44
N ASP A 134 -48.97 9.99 4.00
CA ASP A 134 -50.05 9.22 4.60
C ASP A 134 -50.67 9.94 5.81
N ARG A 135 -49.85 10.58 6.65
CA ARG A 135 -50.35 11.43 7.75
C ARG A 135 -51.16 12.62 7.27
N GLU A 136 -50.70 13.30 6.21
CA GLU A 136 -51.45 14.42 5.62
C GLU A 136 -52.80 13.96 5.09
N ARG A 137 -52.84 12.81 4.39
CA ARG A 137 -54.09 12.20 3.90
C ARG A 137 -55.06 11.89 5.03
N ASP A 138 -54.56 11.34 6.14
CA ASP A 138 -55.36 11.05 7.33
C ASP A 138 -55.96 12.33 7.96
N VAL A 139 -55.16 13.40 8.07
CA VAL A 139 -55.62 14.69 8.58
C VAL A 139 -56.72 15.26 7.69
N VAL A 140 -56.53 15.22 6.37
CA VAL A 140 -57.55 15.68 5.40
C VAL A 140 -58.84 14.85 5.51
N ALA A 141 -58.73 13.53 5.65
CA ALA A 141 -59.90 12.67 5.83
C ALA A 141 -60.69 13.01 7.11
N ARG A 142 -59.99 13.25 8.23
CA ARG A 142 -60.61 13.68 9.50
C ARG A 142 -61.26 15.04 9.39
N LEU A 143 -60.63 16.00 8.73
CA LEU A 143 -61.21 17.33 8.48
C LEU A 143 -62.49 17.24 7.65
N ARG A 144 -62.49 16.45 6.57
CA ARG A 144 -63.69 16.21 5.75
C ARG A 144 -64.83 15.59 6.57
N LEU A 145 -64.53 14.63 7.44
CA LEU A 145 -65.53 14.03 8.33
C LEU A 145 -66.07 15.05 9.35
N ALA A 146 -65.20 15.90 9.91
CA ALA A 146 -65.63 16.96 10.81
C ALA A 146 -66.53 17.98 10.11
N GLU A 147 -66.20 18.39 8.89
CA GLU A 147 -67.05 19.26 8.06
C GLU A 147 -68.41 18.63 7.77
N GLN A 148 -68.46 17.33 7.46
CA GLN A 148 -69.72 16.61 7.25
C GLN A 148 -70.58 16.62 8.52
N ARG A 149 -70.00 16.29 9.67
CA ARG A 149 -70.71 16.33 10.96
C ARG A 149 -71.20 17.72 11.33
N LEU A 150 -70.40 18.76 11.07
CA LEU A 150 -70.83 20.15 11.27
C LEU A 150 -72.02 20.50 10.39
N ARG A 151 -72.02 20.06 9.13
CA ARG A 151 -73.17 20.25 8.22
C ARG A 151 -74.41 19.50 8.71
N GLU A 152 -74.28 18.26 9.16
CA GLU A 152 -75.39 17.47 9.72
C GLU A 152 -75.98 18.16 10.96
N LEU A 153 -75.15 18.57 11.92
CA LEU A 153 -75.60 19.28 13.12
C LEU A 153 -76.29 20.61 12.78
N SER A 154 -75.77 21.37 11.81
CA SER A 154 -76.42 22.60 11.35
C SER A 154 -77.78 22.35 10.69
N ALA A 155 -77.95 21.22 9.99
CA ALA A 155 -79.22 20.84 9.41
C ALA A 155 -80.23 20.41 10.50
N ASP A 156 -79.79 19.69 11.52
CA ASP A 156 -80.62 19.30 12.66
C ASP A 156 -81.06 20.53 13.49
N GLU A 157 -80.19 21.52 13.69
CA GLU A 157 -80.55 22.79 14.35
C GLU A 157 -81.56 23.61 13.55
N ILE A 158 -81.44 23.66 12.21
CA ILE A 158 -82.44 24.31 11.35
C ILE A 158 -83.80 23.61 11.44
N VAL A 159 -83.82 22.27 11.54
CA VAL A 159 -85.06 21.50 11.69
C VAL A 159 -85.67 21.67 13.09
N ALA A 160 -84.85 21.70 14.15
CA ALA A 160 -85.30 21.95 15.51
C ALA A 160 -85.83 23.39 15.70
N GLY A 161 -85.10 24.40 15.21
CA GLY A 161 -85.54 25.79 15.19
C GLY A 161 -86.74 26.03 14.27
N GLY A 162 -86.81 25.33 13.13
CA GLY A 162 -87.96 25.36 12.21
C GLY A 162 -89.22 24.68 12.76
N ARG A 163 -89.09 23.82 13.79
CA ARG A 163 -90.21 23.24 14.52
C ARG A 163 -90.79 24.23 15.54
N ASP A 164 -89.94 25.04 16.17
CA ASP A 164 -90.37 26.12 17.08
C ASP A 164 -90.87 27.39 16.38
N LEU A 165 -90.40 27.68 15.16
CA LEU A 165 -90.86 28.84 14.39
C LEU A 165 -92.28 28.70 13.79
N ARG A 166 -92.90 27.50 13.86
CA ARG A 166 -94.33 27.34 13.52
C ARG A 166 -95.27 27.61 14.70
N SER A 167 -94.76 27.68 15.92
CA SER A 167 -95.56 27.89 17.14
C SER A 167 -95.40 29.29 17.75
N SER A 168 -94.49 30.12 17.22
CA SER A 168 -94.28 31.47 17.76
C SER A 168 -94.04 32.47 16.63
N ARG A 169 -95.12 33.16 16.23
CA ARG A 169 -95.08 34.36 15.40
C ARG A 169 -94.65 35.53 16.30
N PRO A 170 -93.45 36.12 16.14
CA PRO A 170 -93.10 37.33 16.87
C PRO A 170 -93.52 38.55 16.04
N GLU A 171 -94.16 39.51 16.68
CA GLU A 171 -94.41 40.84 16.10
C GLU A 171 -93.09 41.61 15.90
N PRO A 172 -92.95 42.43 14.85
CA PRO A 172 -91.73 43.17 14.62
C PRO A 172 -91.65 44.36 15.58
N ARG A 173 -90.67 44.33 16.47
CA ARG A 173 -90.15 45.54 17.11
C ARG A 173 -88.96 46.03 16.30
N SER A 174 -89.15 47.19 15.68
CA SER A 174 -88.08 48.07 15.21
C SER A 174 -87.30 48.57 16.43
N ASP A 175 -86.00 48.30 16.48
CA ASP A 175 -85.08 49.19 17.17
C ASP A 175 -83.72 49.14 16.47
N ASP A 176 -83.25 50.34 16.14
CA ASP A 176 -81.98 50.65 15.52
C ASP A 176 -80.83 50.15 16.39
N GLY A 177 -80.04 49.22 15.85
CA GLY A 177 -78.81 48.72 16.45
C GLY A 177 -77.73 48.60 15.38
N VAL A 178 -76.97 49.67 15.19
CA VAL A 178 -75.72 49.65 14.42
C VAL A 178 -74.77 48.65 15.09
N ILE A 179 -74.43 47.58 14.36
CA ILE A 179 -73.33 46.69 14.74
C ILE A 179 -72.12 47.10 13.89
N GLU A 180 -71.17 47.79 14.51
CA GLU A 180 -69.82 47.94 13.99
C GLU A 180 -69.15 46.56 13.99
N PHE A 181 -68.89 46.03 12.79
CA PHE A 181 -67.97 44.91 12.63
C PHE A 181 -66.54 45.46 12.67
N GLY A 182 -65.86 45.26 13.80
CA GLY A 182 -64.42 45.43 13.89
C GLY A 182 -63.73 44.52 12.88
N ALA A 183 -63.07 45.11 11.90
CA ALA A 183 -62.24 44.40 10.95
C ALA A 183 -61.07 43.74 11.69
N VAL A 184 -61.02 42.41 11.69
CA VAL A 184 -59.81 41.66 12.05
C VAL A 184 -58.84 41.82 10.88
N GLU A 185 -57.79 42.61 11.07
CA GLU A 185 -56.65 42.67 10.15
C GLU A 185 -56.02 41.28 10.05
N VAL A 186 -56.17 40.65 8.89
CA VAL A 186 -55.36 39.48 8.50
C VAL A 186 -53.96 40.00 8.25
N GLY A 187 -53.07 39.80 9.24
CA GLY A 187 -51.67 40.15 9.15
C GLY A 187 -51.03 39.60 7.88
N SER A 188 -50.34 40.49 7.16
CA SER A 188 -49.63 40.24 5.91
C SER A 188 -48.69 39.02 5.99
N GLY A 189 -48.53 38.33 4.86
CA GLY A 189 -47.74 37.10 4.68
C GLY A 189 -46.23 37.20 5.02
N ASP A 190 -45.76 38.34 5.51
CA ASP A 190 -44.40 38.53 6.01
C ASP A 190 -44.17 37.84 7.37
N SER A 191 -45.22 37.60 8.16
CA SER A 191 -45.11 36.93 9.47
C SER A 191 -44.82 35.42 9.36
N LEU A 192 -45.35 34.75 8.31
CA LEU A 192 -45.10 33.33 8.07
C LEU A 192 -43.68 33.09 7.52
N ALA A 193 -43.19 33.98 6.66
CA ALA A 193 -41.82 33.91 6.14
C ALA A 193 -40.77 34.18 7.24
N ALA A 194 -41.07 35.08 8.18
CA ALA A 194 -40.23 35.32 9.36
C ALA A 194 -40.21 34.10 10.31
N PHE A 195 -41.35 33.44 10.51
CA PHE A 195 -41.44 32.22 11.32
C PHE A 195 -40.68 31.04 10.71
N MET A 196 -40.79 30.84 9.39
CA MET A 196 -40.04 29.78 8.70
C MET A 196 -38.52 30.04 8.69
N LYS A 197 -38.07 31.29 8.59
CA LYS A 197 -36.64 31.62 8.69
C LYS A 197 -36.06 31.36 10.08
N ALA A 198 -36.85 31.55 11.14
CA ALA A 198 -36.42 31.25 12.50
C ALA A 198 -36.27 29.73 12.72
N ALA A 199 -37.25 28.94 12.27
CA ALA A 199 -37.22 27.49 12.43
C ALA A 199 -36.06 26.81 11.68
N VAL A 200 -35.72 27.30 10.47
CA VAL A 200 -34.60 26.76 9.67
C VAL A 200 -33.23 27.12 10.26
N ARG A 201 -33.12 28.26 10.97
CA ARG A 201 -31.86 28.68 11.59
C ARG A 201 -31.50 27.82 12.81
N ASP A 202 -32.49 27.51 13.64
CA ASP A 202 -32.29 26.71 14.85
C ASP A 202 -31.90 25.25 14.52
N GLU A 203 -32.37 24.70 13.39
CA GLU A 203 -32.03 23.33 12.96
C GLU A 203 -30.59 23.22 12.40
N ILE A 204 -30.08 24.29 11.79
CA ILE A 204 -28.69 24.38 11.30
C ILE A 204 -27.70 24.53 12.47
N GLU A 205 -28.05 25.31 13.49
CA GLU A 205 -27.19 25.45 14.68
C GLU A 205 -27.14 24.14 15.48
N ALA A 206 -28.25 23.42 15.63
CA ALA A 206 -28.30 22.14 16.34
C ALA A 206 -27.46 21.02 15.68
N THR A 207 -27.27 21.08 14.35
CA THR A 207 -26.48 20.08 13.59
C THR A 207 -24.99 20.42 13.51
N SER A 208 -24.60 21.66 13.79
CA SER A 208 -23.19 22.11 13.77
C SER A 208 -22.46 22.00 15.10
N SER A 209 -23.18 21.87 16.22
CA SER A 209 -22.60 21.72 17.57
C SER A 209 -22.38 20.27 18.03
N GLY A 210 -22.66 19.28 17.17
CA GLY A 210 -22.46 17.86 17.46
C GLY A 210 -21.25 17.28 16.72
N SER A 211 -20.04 17.68 17.10
CA SER A 211 -18.77 17.05 16.69
C SER A 211 -17.75 17.12 17.81
#